data_AF-S3BYF5-F1
#
_entry.id   AF-S3BYF5-F1
#
_cell.length_a   1.000
_cell.length_b   1.000
_cell.length_c   1.000
_cell.angle_alpha   90.00
_cell.angle_beta   90.00
_cell.angle_gamma   90.00
#
_symmetry.space_group_name_H-M   'P 1'
#
loop_
_entity.id
_entity.type
_entity.pdbx_description
1 polymer ?
#
loop_
_entity_poly.entity_id
_entity_poly.type
_entity_poly.pdbx_seq_one_letter_code
_entity_poly.pdbx_strand_id
1 'polypeptide(L)'
;MDDTAEILSAPTPQHGGSMVPGLASHEDLSPKEQAVLEEYERLAENMKRLATLLGDLAGQPATETMDGLRELERKTSLVFTLLKASVYSIVLQHQLDGGE
;
A
#
# COMPACT_ATOMS: atom_id res chain seq x y z
N MET A 1 65.69 24.66 -56.05
CA MET A 1 64.52 25.06 -55.24
C MET A 1 63.94 23.75 -54.73
N ASP A 2 64.68 22.97 -53.93
CA ASP A 2 65.25 23.37 -52.63
C ASP A 2 64.19 24.10 -51.80
N ASP A 3 63.88 23.75 -50.58
CA ASP A 3 64.35 22.69 -49.69
C ASP A 3 63.44 22.81 -48.45
N THR A 4 63.38 21.77 -47.62
CA THR A 4 62.95 21.82 -46.22
C THR A 4 61.51 22.22 -45.88
N ALA A 5 60.65 21.22 -45.68
CA ALA A 5 59.73 21.20 -44.53
C ALA A 5 59.42 19.74 -44.16
N GLU A 6 60.49 18.98 -43.88
CA GLU A 6 60.40 17.88 -42.93
C GLU A 6 60.10 18.52 -41.56
N ILE A 7 59.06 18.06 -40.85
CA ILE A 7 59.04 17.84 -39.39
C ILE A 7 57.69 17.18 -39.02
N LEU A 8 57.84 15.96 -38.47
CA LEU A 8 56.99 15.24 -37.52
C LEU A 8 55.95 14.22 -38.02
N SER A 9 56.42 12.98 -38.20
CA SER A 9 55.64 11.75 -38.01
C SER A 9 55.50 11.41 -36.51
N ALA A 10 54.29 11.08 -36.06
CA ALA A 10 54.01 10.14 -34.96
C ALA A 10 52.49 9.77 -34.93
N PRO A 11 52.07 8.67 -34.29
CA PRO A 11 51.24 7.62 -34.91
C PRO A 11 49.76 7.62 -34.51
N THR A 12 48.93 6.97 -35.32
CA THR A 12 47.54 6.60 -35.00
C THR A 12 47.44 5.58 -33.84
N PRO A 13 46.53 5.79 -32.87
CA PRO A 13 45.96 4.72 -32.08
C PRO A 13 44.54 4.43 -32.56
N GLN A 14 44.41 3.30 -33.22
CA GLN A 14 43.20 2.50 -33.32
C GLN A 14 42.70 2.07 -31.92
N HIS A 15 41.45 2.42 -31.60
CA HIS A 15 40.65 1.73 -30.57
C HIS A 15 39.24 1.51 -31.11
N GLY A 16 39.06 0.36 -31.75
CA GLY A 16 37.76 -0.29 -31.78
C GLY A 16 37.44 -0.76 -30.37
N GLY A 17 36.39 -0.20 -29.80
CA GLY A 17 35.80 -0.63 -28.54
C GLY A 17 34.31 -0.44 -28.65
N SER A 18 33.63 -1.50 -29.07
CA SER A 18 32.18 -1.64 -29.08
C SER A 18 31.58 -1.11 -27.78
N MET A 19 30.93 0.06 -27.82
CA MET A 19 30.05 0.53 -26.76
C MET A 19 28.81 -0.37 -26.77
N VAL A 20 28.94 -1.58 -26.22
CA VAL A 20 27.79 -2.28 -25.67
C VAL A 20 27.35 -1.41 -24.50
N PRO A 21 26.12 -0.86 -24.46
CA PRO A 21 25.60 -0.22 -23.27
C PRO A 21 25.21 -1.31 -22.27
N GLY A 22 26.22 -2.06 -21.82
CA GLY A 22 26.14 -2.86 -20.61
C GLY A 22 26.29 -1.88 -19.47
N LEU A 23 25.19 -1.71 -18.72
CA LEU A 23 25.08 -1.16 -17.38
C LEU A 23 26.28 -0.29 -16.99
N ALA A 24 26.14 1.03 -17.12
CA ALA A 24 27.03 1.99 -16.47
C ALA A 24 27.35 1.45 -15.08
N SER A 25 28.58 0.97 -14.93
CA SER A 25 29.05 0.38 -13.70
C SER A 25 28.88 1.43 -12.60
N HIS A 26 28.56 0.93 -11.42
CA HIS A 26 28.49 1.59 -10.11
C HIS A 26 29.77 2.37 -9.72
N GLU A 27 30.49 2.98 -10.66
CA GLU A 27 31.92 3.22 -10.52
C GLU A 27 32.30 4.66 -10.19
N ASP A 28 31.33 5.57 -10.05
CA ASP A 28 31.60 6.93 -9.53
C ASP A 28 30.47 7.48 -8.64
N LEU A 29 29.76 6.62 -7.89
CA LEU A 29 28.93 7.13 -6.81
C LEU A 29 29.83 7.42 -5.60
N SER A 30 29.80 8.67 -5.13
CA SER A 30 30.45 9.03 -3.88
C SER A 30 29.92 8.14 -2.76
N PRO A 31 30.73 7.70 -1.78
CA PRO A 31 30.28 6.82 -0.69
C PRO A 31 29.01 7.32 0.03
N LYS A 32 28.81 8.64 0.06
CA LYS A 32 27.62 9.27 0.62
C LYS A 32 26.37 9.07 -0.25
N GLU A 33 26.50 9.10 -1.57
CA GLU A 33 25.38 8.93 -2.51
C GLU A 33 24.86 7.50 -2.47
N GLN A 34 25.76 6.50 -2.41
CA GLN A 34 25.38 5.10 -2.26
C GLN A 34 24.64 4.85 -0.94
N ALA A 35 25.12 5.40 0.18
CA ALA A 35 24.45 5.28 1.48
C ALA A 35 23.05 5.92 1.48
N VAL A 36 22.89 7.05 0.79
CA VAL A 36 21.58 7.71 0.65
C VAL A 36 20.63 6.85 -0.21
N LEU A 37 21.12 6.25 -1.30
CA LEU A 37 20.31 5.37 -2.14
C LEU A 37 19.86 4.10 -1.40
N GLU A 38 20.74 3.47 -0.61
CA GLU A 38 20.37 2.33 0.24
C GLU A 38 19.28 2.70 1.26
N GLU A 39 19.39 3.87 1.90
CA GLU A 39 18.35 4.34 2.83
C GLU A 39 17.04 4.68 2.12
N TYR A 40 17.06 5.22 0.91
CA TYR A 40 15.84 5.44 0.11
C TYR A 40 15.20 4.12 -0.33
N GLU A 41 16.00 3.13 -0.73
CA GLU A 41 15.49 1.80 -1.07
C GLU A 41 14.83 1.15 0.15
N ARG A 42 15.49 1.21 1.30
CA ARG A 42 14.96 0.71 2.57
C ARG A 42 13.68 1.44 2.98
N LEU A 43 13.65 2.77 2.85
CA LEU A 43 12.47 3.57 3.15
C LEU A 43 11.31 3.23 2.21
N ALA A 44 11.58 3.09 0.91
CA ALA A 44 10.57 2.71 -0.07
C ALA A 44 10.00 1.32 0.24
N GLU A 45 10.85 0.37 0.61
CA GLU A 45 10.42 -0.96 1.04
C GLU A 45 9.56 -0.89 2.32
N ASN A 46 9.98 -0.10 3.30
CA ASN A 46 9.23 0.11 4.53
C ASN A 46 7.86 0.76 4.26
N MET A 47 7.79 1.77 3.38
CA MET A 47 6.53 2.39 2.97
C MET A 47 5.61 1.43 2.24
N LYS A 48 6.17 0.57 1.38
CA LYS A 48 5.40 -0.49 0.70
C LYS A 48 4.82 -1.48 1.71
N ARG A 49 5.63 -1.96 2.66
CA ARG A 49 5.18 -2.87 3.73
C ARG A 49 4.11 -2.22 4.60
N LEU A 50 4.30 -0.96 4.99
CA LEU A 50 3.34 -0.22 5.79
C LEU A 50 2.00 -0.04 5.04
N ALA A 51 2.05 0.30 3.74
CA ALA A 51 0.85 0.43 2.92
C ALA A 51 0.08 -0.90 2.82
N THR A 52 0.78 -2.03 2.62
CA THR A 52 0.14 -3.35 2.62
C THR A 52 -0.50 -3.66 3.98
N LEU A 53 0.23 -3.48 5.08
CA LEU A 53 -0.30 -3.75 6.42
C LEU A 53 -1.52 -2.87 6.76
N LEU A 54 -1.50 -1.59 6.38
CA LEU A 54 -2.65 -0.71 6.54
C LEU A 54 -3.83 -1.14 5.67
N GLY A 55 -3.58 -1.59 4.45
CA GLY A 55 -4.62 -2.13 3.57
C GLY A 55 -5.31 -3.36 4.18
N ASP A 56 -4.52 -4.30 4.69
CA ASP A 56 -5.03 -5.52 5.32
C ASP A 56 -5.81 -5.20 6.61
N LEU A 57 -5.24 -4.33 7.45
CA LEU A 57 -5.87 -3.89 8.70
C LEU A 57 -7.15 -3.10 8.46
N ALA A 58 -7.24 -2.31 7.40
CA ALA A 58 -8.46 -1.59 7.06
C ALA A 58 -9.54 -2.49 6.44
N GLY A 59 -9.14 -3.52 5.68
CA GLY A 59 -10.07 -4.38 4.94
C GLY A 59 -10.68 -5.52 5.77
N GLN A 60 -9.87 -6.22 6.55
CA GLN A 60 -10.28 -7.47 7.20
C GLN A 60 -11.16 -7.29 8.45
N PRO A 61 -10.70 -6.63 9.53
CA PRO A 61 -11.47 -6.51 10.77
C PRO A 61 -12.73 -5.64 10.61
N ALA A 62 -12.74 -4.71 9.64
CA ALA A 62 -13.90 -3.86 9.37
C ALA A 62 -15.07 -4.69 8.83
N THR A 63 -14.82 -5.66 7.96
CA THR A 63 -15.88 -6.47 7.35
C THR A 63 -16.52 -7.42 8.36
N GLU A 64 -15.71 -8.13 9.15
CA GLU A 64 -16.19 -9.05 10.19
C GLU A 64 -17.01 -8.32 11.27
N THR A 65 -16.54 -7.15 11.71
CA THR A 65 -17.26 -6.34 12.69
C THR A 65 -18.60 -5.84 12.13
N MET A 66 -18.63 -5.38 10.87
CA MET A 66 -19.88 -4.95 10.23
C MET A 66 -20.89 -6.08 10.07
N ASP A 67 -20.44 -7.28 9.71
CA ASP A 67 -21.32 -8.44 9.62
C ASP A 67 -21.87 -8.85 11.00
N GLY A 68 -21.02 -8.81 12.03
CA GLY A 68 -21.44 -9.02 13.42
C GLY A 68 -22.49 -8.00 13.88
N LEU A 69 -22.31 -6.71 13.55
CA LEU A 69 -23.28 -5.67 13.89
C LEU A 69 -24.62 -5.85 13.17
N ARG A 70 -24.61 -6.20 11.88
CA ARG A 70 -25.84 -6.49 11.12
C ARG A 70 -26.58 -7.69 11.70
N GLU A 71 -25.85 -8.73 12.09
CA GLU A 71 -26.46 -9.90 12.72
C GLU A 71 -27.06 -9.58 14.09
N LEU A 72 -26.38 -8.75 14.87
CA LEU A 72 -26.87 -8.26 16.14
C LEU A 72 -28.12 -7.39 15.97
N GLU A 73 -28.15 -6.52 14.97
CA GLU A 73 -29.31 -5.69 14.62
C GLU A 73 -30.53 -6.55 14.29
N ARG A 74 -30.37 -7.60 13.47
CA ARG A 74 -31.46 -8.52 13.13
C ARG A 74 -32.02 -9.22 14.36
N LYS A 75 -31.15 -9.76 15.21
CA LYS A 75 -31.54 -10.46 16.44
C LYS A 75 -32.25 -9.54 17.42
N THR A 76 -31.69 -8.36 17.67
CA THR A 76 -32.27 -7.39 18.61
C THR A 76 -33.58 -6.81 18.10
N SER A 77 -33.71 -6.57 16.79
CA SER A 77 -34.97 -6.14 16.16
C SER A 77 -36.08 -7.17 16.33
N LEU A 78 -35.75 -8.46 16.20
CA LEU A 78 -36.70 -9.54 16.46
C LEU A 78 -37.12 -9.57 17.93
N VAL A 79 -36.16 -9.53 18.85
CA VAL A 79 -36.44 -9.48 20.30
C VAL A 79 -37.30 -8.27 20.64
N PHE A 80 -37.00 -7.09 20.10
CA PHE A 80 -37.78 -5.87 20.32
C PHE A 80 -39.21 -5.99 19.78
N THR A 81 -39.39 -6.58 18.60
CA THR A 81 -40.70 -6.82 18.00
C THR A 81 -41.53 -7.77 18.86
N LEU A 82 -40.94 -8.89 19.29
CA LEU A 82 -41.61 -9.86 20.16
C LEU A 82 -41.97 -9.26 21.51
N LEU A 83 -41.06 -8.48 22.10
CA LEU A 83 -41.31 -7.76 23.35
C LEU A 83 -42.46 -6.77 23.19
N LYS A 84 -42.44 -5.96 22.14
CA LYS A 84 -43.50 -4.98 21.87
C LYS A 84 -44.85 -5.67 21.67
N ALA A 85 -44.90 -6.76 20.91
CA ALA A 85 -46.12 -7.54 20.71
C ALA A 85 -46.64 -8.14 22.03
N SER A 86 -45.74 -8.71 22.84
CA SER A 86 -46.05 -9.26 24.16
C SER A 86 -46.65 -8.21 25.09
N VAL A 87 -46.00 -7.05 25.20
CA VAL A 87 -46.47 -5.93 26.03
C VAL A 87 -47.81 -5.41 25.52
N TYR A 88 -47.98 -5.23 24.21
CA TYR A 88 -49.23 -4.76 23.63
C TYR A 88 -50.39 -5.72 23.94
N SER A 89 -50.14 -7.03 23.81
CA SER A 89 -51.15 -8.06 24.11
C SER A 89 -51.58 -7.99 25.58
N ILE A 90 -50.64 -7.88 26.50
CA ILE A 90 -50.92 -7.81 27.95
C ILE A 90 -51.70 -6.53 28.28
N VAL A 91 -51.24 -5.38 27.78
CA VAL A 91 -51.87 -4.07 28.03
C VAL A 91 -53.28 -3.99 27.43
N LEU A 92 -53.51 -4.63 26.28
CA LEU A 92 -54.83 -4.70 25.67
C LEU A 92 -55.77 -5.61 26.48
N GLN A 93 -55.31 -6.80 26.89
CA GLN A 93 -56.08 -7.70 27.75
C GLN A 93 -56.52 -7.01 29.04
N HIS A 94 -55.61 -6.29 29.71
CA HIS A 94 -55.93 -5.56 30.93
C HIS A 94 -56.95 -4.42 30.73
N GLN A 95 -56.94 -3.74 29.57
CA GLN A 95 -57.95 -2.72 29.25
C GLN A 95 -59.34 -3.31 29.00
N LEU A 96 -59.40 -4.52 28.43
CA LEU A 96 -60.66 -5.23 28.22
C LEU A 96 -61.21 -5.79 29.54
N ASP A 97 -60.34 -6.35 30.39
CA ASP A 97 -60.73 -6.93 31.68
C ASP A 97 -61.08 -5.86 32.75
N GLY A 98 -60.45 -4.69 32.69
CA GLY A 98 -60.70 -3.57 33.62
C GLY A 98 -61.82 -2.61 33.19
N GLY A 99 -62.58 -2.97 32.15
CA GLY A 99 -63.66 -2.15 31.57
C GLY A 99 -65.08 -2.43 32.09
N GLU A 100 -65.24 -3.22 33.15
CA GLU A 100 -66.49 -3.36 33.93
C GLU A 100 -66.47 -2.55 35.23
#